data_AF-A0AAU5JPJ7-F1
#
_entry.id   AF-A0AAU5JPJ7-F1
#
_cell.length_a   1.000
_cell.length_b   1.000
_cell.length_c   1.000
_cell.angle_alpha   90.00
_cell.angle_beta   90.00
_cell.angle_gamma   90.00
#
_symmetry.space_group_name_H-M   'P 1'
#
loop_
_entity.id
_entity.type
_entity.pdbx_description
1 polymer ?
#
loop_
_entity_poly.entity_id
_entity_poly.type
_entity_poly.pdbx_seq_one_letter_code
_entity_poly.pdbx_strand_id
1 'polypeptide(L)'
;MGHKEDLLDGAKRCLLEKGYGRTTARDIVAASGTNLASIGYHYGSKDALLQQAFLALTEEWGHQVGPAGTGEDKRELPADPYARFHAVWEQVIGAAEASRPVWKLQTEIVTRLDDDEKLRDAIKEPQREGRLGMAEGFLGIDPEADPEKARVAGLLCQALATGVMIQWMVDPETAPSAEDLTEGLKVLMGERD
;
A
#
# COMPACT_ATOMS: atom_id res chain seq x y z
N MET A 1 1.32 3.98 27.13
CA MET A 1 1.05 2.87 26.20
C MET A 1 0.57 1.68 26.99
N GLY A 2 -0.48 1.02 26.51
CA GLY A 2 -0.99 -0.22 27.08
C GLY A 2 -0.46 -1.45 26.34
N HIS A 3 -0.51 -2.62 26.98
CA HIS A 3 -0.04 -3.89 26.39
C HIS A 3 -0.66 -4.22 25.02
N LYS A 4 -1.85 -3.69 24.72
CA LYS A 4 -2.47 -3.78 23.40
C LYS A 4 -1.63 -3.05 22.34
N GLU A 5 -1.36 -1.76 22.55
CA GLU A 5 -0.57 -0.93 21.62
C GLU A 5 0.84 -1.48 21.45
N ASP A 6 1.50 -1.86 22.55
CA ASP A 6 2.85 -2.43 22.52
C ASP A 6 2.92 -3.70 21.67
N LEU A 7 1.89 -4.55 21.74
CA LEU A 7 1.76 -5.75 20.92
C LEU A 7 1.57 -5.41 19.44
N LEU A 8 0.77 -4.40 19.13
CA LEU A 8 0.58 -3.95 17.75
C LEU A 8 1.92 -3.48 17.16
N ASP A 9 2.63 -2.61 17.87
CA ASP A 9 3.92 -2.07 17.40
C ASP A 9 5.03 -3.12 17.35
N GLY A 10 5.03 -4.07 18.29
CA GLY A 10 5.87 -5.27 18.23
C GLY A 10 5.59 -6.10 16.97
N ALA A 11 4.31 -6.34 16.66
CA ALA A 11 3.90 -7.09 15.48
C ALA A 11 4.25 -6.38 14.17
N LYS A 12 4.06 -5.05 14.09
CA LYS A 12 4.48 -4.24 12.93
C LYS A 12 5.97 -4.39 12.63
N ARG A 13 6.82 -4.28 13.67
CA ARG A 13 8.28 -4.48 13.54
C ARG A 13 8.61 -5.89 13.04
N CYS A 14 8.00 -6.92 13.63
CA CYS A 14 8.19 -8.29 13.18
C CYS A 14 7.76 -8.50 11.71
N LEU A 15 6.66 -7.89 11.27
CA LEU A 15 6.24 -7.95 9.87
C LEU A 15 7.30 -7.35 8.94
N LEU A 16 7.80 -6.16 9.23
CA LEU A 16 8.80 -5.49 8.39
C LEU A 16 10.12 -6.27 8.35
N GLU A 17 10.57 -6.84 9.47
CA GLU A 17 11.84 -7.56 9.56
C GLU A 17 11.76 -8.99 9.01
N LYS A 18 10.71 -9.73 9.38
CA LYS A 18 10.62 -11.18 9.17
C LYS A 18 9.59 -11.55 8.11
N GLY A 19 8.62 -10.71 7.82
CA GLY A 19 7.47 -11.04 6.98
C GLY A 19 6.39 -11.82 7.74
N TYR A 20 5.25 -12.01 7.08
CA TYR A 20 4.05 -12.58 7.70
C TYR A 20 4.27 -14.05 8.10
N GLY A 21 4.82 -14.85 7.18
CA GLY A 21 4.95 -16.30 7.37
C GLY A 21 5.96 -16.72 8.44
N ARG A 22 7.03 -15.94 8.65
CA ARG A 22 8.11 -16.27 9.59
C ARG A 22 7.90 -15.70 11.00
N THR A 23 6.91 -14.82 11.19
CA THR A 23 6.67 -14.19 12.48
C THR A 23 5.96 -15.14 13.45
N THR A 24 6.54 -15.35 14.63
CA THR A 24 5.97 -16.16 15.72
C THR A 24 5.44 -15.28 16.87
N ALA A 25 4.56 -15.84 17.71
CA ALA A 25 4.05 -15.13 18.90
C ALA A 25 5.17 -14.74 19.89
N ARG A 26 6.25 -15.54 19.95
CA ARG A 26 7.41 -15.22 20.80
C ARG A 26 8.22 -14.06 20.25
N ASP A 27 8.33 -13.95 18.92
CA ASP A 27 8.98 -12.80 18.28
C ASP A 27 8.24 -11.51 18.63
N ILE A 28 6.91 -11.53 18.51
CA ILE A 28 6.06 -10.37 18.82
C ILE A 28 6.23 -9.98 20.29
N VAL A 29 6.17 -10.93 21.22
CA VAL A 29 6.36 -10.67 22.66
C VAL A 29 7.74 -10.11 22.95
N ALA A 30 8.78 -10.63 22.30
CA ALA A 30 10.14 -10.12 22.46
C ALA A 30 10.27 -8.68 21.93
N ALA A 31 9.60 -8.37 20.82
CA ALA A 31 9.59 -7.03 20.23
C ALA A 31 8.71 -6.03 21.01
N SER A 32 7.62 -6.49 21.64
CA SER A 32 6.68 -5.66 22.38
C SER A 32 7.06 -5.45 23.85
N GLY A 33 7.87 -6.33 24.43
CA GLY A 33 8.15 -6.35 25.87
C GLY A 33 6.95 -6.79 26.72
N THR A 34 5.92 -7.39 26.10
CA THR A 34 4.70 -7.86 26.79
C THR A 34 4.78 -9.36 27.10
N ASN A 35 3.67 -10.11 27.01
CA ASN A 35 3.63 -11.55 27.27
C ASN A 35 2.66 -12.29 26.35
N LEU A 36 2.79 -13.61 26.26
CA LEU A 36 1.99 -14.45 25.36
C LEU A 36 0.48 -14.42 25.68
N ALA A 37 0.11 -14.31 26.95
CA ALA A 37 -1.30 -14.27 27.36
C ALA A 37 -1.99 -12.98 26.88
N SER A 38 -1.26 -11.87 26.81
CA SER A 38 -1.77 -10.58 26.31
C SER A 38 -2.19 -10.65 24.83
N ILE A 39 -1.56 -11.50 24.01
CA ILE A 39 -1.98 -11.70 22.60
C ILE A 39 -3.40 -12.28 22.56
N GLY A 40 -3.63 -13.36 23.30
CA GLY A 40 -4.95 -14.00 23.37
C GLY A 40 -6.01 -13.05 23.95
N TYR A 41 -5.66 -12.31 25.00
CA TYR A 41 -6.58 -11.38 25.66
C TYR A 41 -7.00 -10.20 24.77
N HIS A 42 -6.07 -9.57 24.04
CA HIS A 42 -6.35 -8.36 23.27
C HIS A 42 -6.74 -8.59 21.81
N TYR A 43 -6.21 -9.65 21.20
CA TYR A 43 -6.32 -9.90 19.75
C TYR A 43 -6.91 -11.27 19.42
N GLY A 44 -7.09 -12.16 20.41
CA GLY A 44 -7.60 -13.52 20.23
C GLY A 44 -6.56 -14.50 19.67
N SER A 45 -5.75 -14.10 18.68
CA SER A 45 -4.70 -14.94 18.12
C SER A 45 -3.51 -14.13 17.58
N LYS A 46 -2.38 -14.82 17.34
CA LYS A 46 -1.22 -14.26 16.65
C LYS A 46 -1.57 -13.77 15.26
N ASP A 47 -2.36 -14.55 14.51
CA ASP A 47 -2.70 -14.21 13.13
C ASP A 47 -3.64 -13.00 13.08
N ALA A 48 -4.61 -12.89 13.99
CA ALA A 48 -5.47 -11.71 14.10
C ALA A 48 -4.66 -10.45 14.46
N LEU A 49 -3.66 -10.57 15.33
CA LEU A 49 -2.73 -9.49 15.64
C LEU A 49 -1.90 -9.09 14.40
N LEU A 50 -1.37 -10.05 13.64
CA LEU A 50 -0.60 -9.77 12.43
C LEU A 50 -1.46 -9.14 11.32
N GLN A 51 -2.73 -9.54 11.20
CA GLN A 51 -3.70 -8.90 10.29
C GLN A 51 -3.89 -7.43 10.65
N GLN A 52 -4.17 -7.12 11.92
CA GLN A 52 -4.34 -5.73 12.36
C GLN A 52 -3.05 -4.91 12.21
N ALA A 53 -1.89 -5.52 12.51
CA ALA A 53 -0.60 -4.86 12.33
C ALA A 53 -0.31 -4.55 10.86
N PHE A 54 -0.66 -5.45 9.94
CA PHE A 54 -0.51 -5.23 8.50
C PHE A 54 -1.41 -4.09 8.00
N LEU A 55 -2.67 -4.06 8.42
CA LEU A 55 -3.60 -2.99 8.05
C LEU A 55 -3.09 -1.64 8.54
N ALA A 56 -2.68 -1.58 9.82
CA ALA A 56 -2.12 -0.36 10.40
C ALA A 56 -0.82 0.08 9.71
N LEU A 57 0.08 -0.86 9.34
CA LEU A 57 1.28 -0.53 8.55
C LEU A 57 0.91 0.04 7.17
N THR A 58 -0.05 -0.56 6.49
CA THR A 58 -0.46 -0.12 5.15
C THR A 58 -1.09 1.27 5.21
N GLU A 59 -1.90 1.54 6.24
CA GLU A 59 -2.47 2.85 6.51
C GLU A 59 -1.39 3.89 6.83
N GLU A 60 -0.47 3.60 7.75
CA GLU A 60 0.64 4.49 8.11
C GLU A 60 1.52 4.83 6.89
N TRP A 61 1.84 3.85 6.07
CA TRP A 61 2.60 4.06 4.84
C TRP A 61 1.81 4.84 3.78
N GLY A 62 0.51 4.58 3.65
CA GLY A 62 -0.37 5.39 2.80
C GLY A 62 -0.35 6.87 3.19
N HIS A 63 -0.26 7.16 4.50
CA HIS A 63 -0.13 8.50 5.06
C HIS A 63 1.29 9.08 5.07
N GLN A 64 2.34 8.30 4.77
CA GLN A 64 3.72 8.82 4.74
C GLN A 64 4.24 8.99 3.31
N VAL A 65 3.80 8.10 2.42
CA VAL A 65 4.45 7.89 1.12
C VAL A 65 3.44 7.72 0.01
N GLY A 66 2.20 7.39 0.38
CA GLY A 66 1.07 7.59 -0.50
C GLY A 66 0.74 9.08 -0.66
N PRO A 67 -0.13 9.41 -1.61
CA PRO A 67 -0.43 10.80 -1.94
C PRO A 67 -1.22 11.54 -0.86
N ALA A 68 -1.85 10.82 0.08
CA ALA A 68 -2.44 11.40 1.29
C ALA A 68 -1.38 11.92 2.28
N GLY A 69 -0.14 11.44 2.18
CA GLY A 69 0.95 11.76 3.10
C GLY A 69 1.77 12.99 2.79
N THR A 70 1.53 13.64 1.65
CA THR A 70 2.31 14.82 1.24
C THR A 70 1.87 16.12 1.90
N GLY A 71 0.97 16.09 2.90
CA GLY A 71 0.68 17.20 3.81
C GLY A 71 0.38 18.54 3.12
N GLU A 72 -0.89 18.86 2.97
CA GLU A 72 -1.43 20.23 2.74
C GLU A 72 -1.02 20.98 1.45
N ASP A 73 0.06 20.61 0.75
CA ASP A 73 0.32 21.06 -0.61
C ASP A 73 -0.50 20.19 -1.57
N LYS A 74 -1.77 20.57 -1.79
CA LYS A 74 -2.50 20.21 -3.00
C LYS A 74 -1.74 20.81 -4.18
N ARG A 75 -0.65 20.16 -4.59
CA ARG A 75 0.17 20.59 -5.72
C ARG A 75 -0.78 20.64 -6.91
N GLU A 76 -0.93 21.83 -7.50
CA GLU A 76 -1.79 21.99 -8.66
C GLU A 76 -1.33 21.02 -9.74
N LEU A 77 -2.18 20.05 -10.04
CA LEU A 77 -1.89 19.09 -11.08
C LEU A 77 -1.87 19.82 -12.42
N PRO A 78 -0.90 19.51 -13.31
CA PRO A 78 -0.86 20.09 -14.65
C PRO A 78 -2.23 19.97 -15.35
N ALA A 79 -2.59 21.00 -16.14
CA ALA A 79 -3.81 20.98 -16.93
C ALA A 79 -3.74 19.91 -18.04
N ASP A 80 -2.56 19.73 -18.63
CA ASP A 80 -2.28 18.71 -19.64
C ASP A 80 -2.38 17.29 -19.03
N PRO A 81 -3.16 16.37 -19.63
CA PRO A 81 -3.39 15.05 -19.06
C PRO A 81 -2.13 14.19 -19.01
N TYR A 82 -1.21 14.32 -19.98
CA TYR A 82 0.03 13.55 -20.01
C TYR A 82 1.03 14.07 -18.99
N ALA A 83 1.19 15.39 -18.88
CA ALA A 83 2.02 16.00 -17.84
C ALA A 83 1.51 15.67 -16.43
N ARG A 84 0.19 15.62 -16.25
CA ARG A 84 -0.42 15.16 -14.99
C ARG A 84 -0.09 13.70 -14.70
N PHE A 85 -0.26 12.83 -15.69
CA PHE A 85 0.06 11.41 -15.55
C PHE A 85 1.55 11.20 -15.22
N HIS A 86 2.46 11.87 -15.94
CA HIS A 86 3.89 11.85 -15.67
C HIS A 86 4.20 12.26 -14.22
N ALA A 87 3.70 13.41 -13.76
CA ALA A 87 3.98 13.93 -12.42
C ALA A 87 3.51 12.97 -11.31
N VAL A 88 2.35 12.34 -11.48
CA VAL A 88 1.84 11.32 -10.55
C VAL A 88 2.79 10.12 -10.48
N TRP A 89 3.20 9.59 -11.63
CA TRP A 89 4.05 8.39 -11.66
C TRP A 89 5.49 8.67 -11.22
N GLU A 90 6.00 9.87 -11.47
CA GLU A 90 7.28 10.32 -10.95
C GLU A 90 7.30 10.29 -9.41
N GLN A 91 6.22 10.74 -8.78
CA GLN A 91 6.07 10.66 -7.33
C GLN A 91 5.97 9.20 -6.83
N VAL A 92 5.13 8.37 -7.46
CA VAL A 92 4.95 6.97 -7.07
C VAL A 92 6.25 6.19 -7.16
N ILE A 93 6.98 6.34 -8.27
CA ILE A 93 8.26 5.65 -8.50
C ILE A 93 9.36 6.24 -7.61
N GLY A 94 9.37 7.55 -7.38
CA GLY A 94 10.29 8.20 -6.45
C GLY A 94 10.15 7.71 -5.00
N ALA A 95 8.96 7.21 -4.64
CA ALA A 95 8.66 6.59 -3.34
C ALA A 95 8.95 5.08 -3.28
N ALA A 96 9.44 4.46 -4.36
CA ALA A 96 9.57 3.01 -4.48
C ALA A 96 10.52 2.39 -3.42
N GLU A 97 11.70 2.97 -3.24
CA GLU A 97 12.70 2.45 -2.30
C GLU A 97 12.19 2.51 -0.86
N ALA A 98 11.59 3.64 -0.48
CA ALA A 98 10.96 3.78 0.82
C ALA A 98 9.86 2.72 0.98
N SER A 99 8.92 2.62 0.03
CA SER A 99 7.74 1.75 0.15
C SER A 99 8.01 0.26 -0.05
N ARG A 100 9.25 -0.14 -0.39
CA ARG A 100 9.64 -1.53 -0.66
C ARG A 100 9.20 -2.54 0.41
N PRO A 101 9.33 -2.29 1.73
CA PRO A 101 8.90 -3.25 2.76
C PRO A 101 7.40 -3.54 2.73
N VAL A 102 6.57 -2.53 2.44
CA VAL A 102 5.10 -2.70 2.36
C VAL A 102 4.72 -3.48 1.11
N TRP A 103 5.33 -3.18 -0.05
CA TRP A 103 5.07 -3.95 -1.27
C TRP A 103 5.46 -5.42 -1.11
N LYS A 104 6.60 -5.69 -0.47
CA LYS A 104 6.98 -7.06 -0.11
C LYS A 104 5.93 -7.74 0.77
N LEU A 105 5.45 -7.08 1.82
CA LEU A 105 4.39 -7.62 2.69
C LEU A 105 3.09 -7.88 1.92
N GLN A 106 2.69 -6.97 1.04
CA GLN A 106 1.51 -7.15 0.18
C GLN A 106 1.66 -8.39 -0.71
N THR A 107 2.83 -8.61 -1.32
CA THR A 107 3.07 -9.82 -2.14
C THR A 107 2.98 -11.11 -1.32
N GLU A 108 3.49 -11.11 -0.08
CA GLU A 108 3.35 -12.27 0.82
C GLU A 108 1.87 -12.54 1.15
N ILE A 109 1.08 -11.50 1.40
CA ILE A 109 -0.35 -11.65 1.74
C ILE A 109 -1.15 -12.21 0.58
N VAL A 110 -0.91 -11.75 -0.65
CA VAL A 110 -1.62 -12.24 -1.85
C VAL A 110 -1.50 -13.77 -1.96
N THR A 111 -0.32 -14.33 -1.66
CA THR A 111 -0.11 -15.80 -1.72
C THR A 111 -0.87 -16.58 -0.65
N ARG A 112 -1.41 -15.92 0.38
CA ARG A 112 -2.13 -16.57 1.48
C ARG A 112 -3.65 -16.50 1.37
N LEU A 113 -4.17 -15.66 0.48
CA LEU A 113 -5.61 -15.40 0.41
C LEU A 113 -6.43 -16.65 0.08
N ASP A 114 -5.85 -17.61 -0.63
CA ASP A 114 -6.49 -18.89 -0.98
C ASP A 114 -6.67 -19.82 0.21
N ASP A 115 -5.79 -19.73 1.21
CA ASP A 115 -5.81 -20.60 2.40
C ASP A 115 -6.44 -19.92 3.64
N ASP A 116 -6.65 -18.60 3.61
CA ASP A 116 -7.14 -17.82 4.75
C ASP A 116 -8.31 -16.89 4.33
N GLU A 117 -9.53 -17.44 4.42
CA GLU A 117 -10.78 -16.71 4.12
C GLU A 117 -10.97 -15.48 5.02
N LYS A 118 -10.56 -15.57 6.29
CA LYS A 118 -10.66 -14.44 7.24
C LYS A 118 -9.75 -13.30 6.83
N LEU A 119 -8.50 -13.60 6.45
CA LEU A 119 -7.59 -12.62 5.90
C LEU A 119 -8.14 -12.02 4.61
N ARG A 120 -8.66 -12.85 3.69
CA ARG A 120 -9.28 -12.39 2.45
C ARG A 120 -10.42 -11.41 2.71
N ASP A 121 -11.30 -11.70 3.65
CA ASP A 121 -12.40 -10.81 4.01
C ASP A 121 -11.91 -9.51 4.65
N ALA A 122 -10.92 -9.61 5.55
CA ALA A 122 -10.37 -8.46 6.26
C ALA A 122 -9.71 -7.42 5.35
N ILE A 123 -9.21 -7.82 4.17
CA ILE A 123 -8.53 -6.90 3.24
C ILE A 123 -9.46 -6.29 2.17
N LYS A 124 -10.69 -6.77 2.00
CA LYS A 124 -11.60 -6.30 0.93
C LYS A 124 -11.89 -4.81 1.01
N GLU A 125 -12.33 -4.34 2.19
CA GLU A 125 -12.64 -2.93 2.41
C GLU A 125 -11.37 -2.05 2.40
N PRO A 126 -10.28 -2.39 3.12
CA PRO A 126 -9.03 -1.64 3.03
C PRO A 126 -8.50 -1.51 1.59
N GLN A 127 -8.68 -2.54 0.76
CA GLN A 127 -8.31 -2.48 -0.65
C GLN A 127 -9.19 -1.53 -1.46
N ARG A 128 -10.49 -1.41 -1.14
CA ARG A 128 -11.41 -0.45 -1.76
C ARG A 128 -11.07 0.98 -1.34
N GLU A 129 -10.88 1.21 -0.04
CA GLU A 129 -10.48 2.50 0.53
C GLU A 129 -9.16 2.97 -0.05
N GLY A 130 -8.17 2.08 -0.15
CA GLY A 130 -6.88 2.39 -0.78
C GLY A 130 -7.00 2.84 -2.25
N ARG A 131 -7.94 2.29 -3.02
CA ARG A 131 -8.22 2.76 -4.40
C ARG A 131 -8.79 4.16 -4.41
N LEU A 132 -9.72 4.47 -3.52
CA LEU A 132 -10.30 5.80 -3.42
C LEU A 132 -9.24 6.83 -2.99
N GLY A 133 -8.41 6.48 -2.01
CA GLY A 133 -7.28 7.33 -1.58
C GLY A 133 -6.26 7.58 -2.70
N MET A 134 -6.05 6.62 -3.61
CA MET A 134 -5.22 6.84 -4.81
C MET A 134 -5.87 7.82 -5.78
N ALA A 135 -7.18 7.71 -6.04
CA ALA A 135 -7.87 8.64 -6.93
C ALA A 135 -7.90 10.07 -6.37
N GLU A 136 -8.18 10.21 -5.08
CA GLU A 136 -8.19 11.50 -4.40
C GLU A 136 -6.78 12.10 -4.36
N GLY A 137 -5.81 11.36 -3.83
CA GLY A 137 -4.48 11.89 -3.59
C GLY A 137 -3.68 12.13 -4.88
N PHE A 138 -3.76 11.23 -5.88
CA PHE A 138 -2.98 11.40 -7.11
C PHE A 138 -3.67 12.30 -8.14
N LEU A 139 -5.00 12.27 -8.20
CA LEU A 139 -5.75 12.91 -9.29
C LEU A 139 -6.65 14.05 -8.81
N GLY A 140 -6.71 14.30 -7.50
CA GLY A 140 -7.58 15.32 -6.91
C GLY A 140 -9.08 15.00 -7.09
N ILE A 141 -9.42 13.73 -7.31
CA ILE A 141 -10.81 13.30 -7.53
C ILE A 141 -11.43 12.99 -6.18
N ASP A 142 -12.31 13.88 -5.72
CA ASP A 142 -13.08 13.68 -4.49
C ASP A 142 -14.08 12.51 -4.67
N PRO A 143 -13.95 11.42 -3.88
CA PRO A 143 -14.81 10.25 -3.99
C PRO A 143 -16.26 10.50 -3.54
N GLU A 144 -16.52 11.53 -2.75
CA GLU A 144 -17.88 11.92 -2.35
C GLU A 144 -18.55 12.77 -3.44
N ALA A 145 -17.77 13.62 -4.13
CA ALA A 145 -18.27 14.48 -5.19
C ALA A 145 -18.50 13.72 -6.51
N ASP A 146 -17.62 12.77 -6.86
CA ASP A 146 -17.73 11.96 -8.08
C ASP A 146 -17.32 10.48 -7.82
N PRO A 147 -18.22 9.69 -7.20
CA PRO A 147 -17.89 8.33 -6.74
C PRO A 147 -17.46 7.38 -7.86
N GLU A 148 -18.13 7.45 -9.02
CA GLU A 148 -17.82 6.54 -10.13
C GLU A 148 -16.47 6.89 -10.77
N LYS A 149 -16.18 8.18 -10.93
CA LYS A 149 -14.88 8.64 -11.47
C LYS A 149 -13.74 8.27 -10.52
N ALA A 150 -13.91 8.45 -9.21
CA ALA A 150 -12.92 8.04 -8.21
C ALA A 150 -12.70 6.51 -8.26
N ARG A 151 -13.79 5.73 -8.34
CA ARG A 151 -13.71 4.27 -8.41
C ARG A 151 -12.92 3.79 -9.62
N VAL A 152 -13.24 4.26 -10.83
CA VAL A 152 -12.57 3.79 -12.06
C VAL A 152 -11.12 4.27 -12.14
N ALA A 153 -10.84 5.50 -11.71
CA ALA A 153 -9.49 6.04 -11.69
C ALA A 153 -8.61 5.29 -10.66
N GLY A 154 -9.12 5.09 -9.45
CA GLY A 154 -8.43 4.36 -8.39
C GLY A 154 -8.12 2.90 -8.75
N LEU A 155 -9.03 2.23 -9.47
CA LEU A 155 -8.81 0.88 -10.00
C LEU A 155 -7.61 0.84 -10.96
N LEU A 156 -7.57 1.77 -11.93
CA LEU A 156 -6.49 1.85 -12.90
C LEU A 156 -5.16 2.20 -12.22
N CYS A 157 -5.16 3.19 -11.32
CA CYS A 157 -3.99 3.59 -10.55
C CYS A 157 -3.42 2.41 -9.75
N GLN A 158 -4.28 1.65 -9.04
CA GLN A 158 -3.82 0.49 -8.27
C GLN A 158 -3.21 -0.59 -9.17
N ALA A 159 -3.88 -0.92 -10.28
CA ALA A 159 -3.42 -1.96 -11.18
C ALA A 159 -2.04 -1.62 -11.76
N LEU A 160 -1.87 -0.37 -12.19
CA LEU A 160 -0.61 0.11 -12.72
C LEU A 160 0.47 0.19 -11.63
N ALA A 161 0.15 0.68 -10.43
CA ALA A 161 1.11 0.81 -9.32
C ALA A 161 1.62 -0.56 -8.90
N THR A 162 0.72 -1.54 -8.76
CA THR A 162 1.11 -2.92 -8.43
C THR A 162 2.06 -3.49 -9.48
N GLY A 163 1.75 -3.31 -10.77
CA GLY A 163 2.59 -3.82 -11.86
C GLY A 163 3.96 -3.14 -11.96
N VAL A 164 4.00 -1.81 -11.80
CA VAL A 164 5.24 -1.02 -11.79
C VAL A 164 6.11 -1.42 -10.60
N MET A 165 5.53 -1.52 -9.40
CA MET A 165 6.27 -1.87 -8.20
C MET A 165 6.82 -3.30 -8.22
N ILE A 166 6.09 -4.26 -8.82
CA ILE A 166 6.62 -5.60 -9.05
C ILE A 166 7.83 -5.56 -9.99
N GLN A 167 7.73 -4.86 -11.12
CA GLN A 167 8.85 -4.72 -12.07
C GLN A 167 10.06 -4.05 -11.41
N TRP A 168 9.82 -2.97 -10.65
CA TRP A 168 10.86 -2.27 -9.91
C TRP A 168 11.52 -3.15 -8.84
N MET A 169 10.76 -3.99 -8.13
CA MET A 169 11.35 -4.92 -7.15
C MET A 169 12.19 -6.03 -7.80
N VAL A 170 11.89 -6.40 -9.04
CA VAL A 170 12.62 -7.42 -9.81
C VAL A 170 13.93 -6.85 -10.36
N ASP A 171 13.86 -5.72 -11.05
CA ASP A 171 15.01 -5.02 -11.62
C ASP A 171 14.80 -3.50 -11.53
N PRO A 172 15.34 -2.84 -10.49
CA PRO A 172 15.23 -1.38 -10.34
C PRO A 172 15.92 -0.59 -11.46
N GLU A 173 16.93 -1.16 -12.13
CA GLU A 173 17.71 -0.43 -13.15
C GLU A 173 16.95 -0.31 -14.47
N THR A 174 16.11 -1.31 -14.78
CA THR A 174 15.28 -1.32 -16.00
C THR A 174 13.79 -1.17 -15.70
N ALA A 175 13.44 -0.76 -14.48
CA ALA A 175 12.06 -0.55 -14.09
C ALA A 175 11.41 0.57 -14.92
N PRO A 176 10.09 0.52 -15.21
CA PRO A 176 9.42 1.59 -15.92
C PRO A 176 9.58 2.94 -15.21
N SER A 177 10.07 3.95 -15.92
CA SER A 177 10.07 5.34 -15.47
C SER A 177 8.71 6.02 -15.73
N ALA A 178 8.49 7.19 -15.13
CA ALA A 178 7.30 7.99 -15.41
C ALA A 178 7.20 8.39 -16.89
N GLU A 179 8.33 8.63 -17.53
CA GLU A 179 8.43 8.92 -18.97
C GLU A 179 8.04 7.69 -19.79
N ASP A 180 8.57 6.50 -19.48
CA ASP A 180 8.22 5.25 -20.18
C ASP A 180 6.72 4.95 -20.11
N LEU A 181 6.12 5.16 -18.93
CA LEU A 181 4.68 4.98 -18.72
C LEU A 181 3.87 6.00 -19.53
N THR A 182 4.31 7.26 -19.58
CA THR A 182 3.63 8.34 -20.30
C THR A 182 3.70 8.12 -21.80
N GLU A 183 4.88 7.80 -22.32
CA GLU A 183 5.09 7.50 -23.74
C GLU A 183 4.38 6.21 -24.15
N GLY A 184 4.39 5.18 -23.30
CA GLY A 184 3.64 3.95 -23.50
C GLY A 184 2.13 4.20 -23.58
N LEU A 185 1.60 5.09 -22.73
CA LEU A 185 0.19 5.49 -22.77
C LEU A 185 -0.16 6.18 -24.10
N LYS A 186 0.66 7.11 -24.58
CA LYS A 186 0.45 7.77 -25.90
C LYS A 186 0.42 6.77 -27.05
N VAL A 187 1.31 5.78 -27.03
CA VAL A 187 1.32 4.69 -28.03
C VAL A 187 0.02 3.89 -27.98
N LEU A 188 -0.45 3.50 -26.78
CA LEU A 188 -1.71 2.76 -26.63
C LEU A 188 -2.93 3.55 -27.12
N MET A 189 -2.90 4.87 -26.98
CA MET A 189 -3.96 5.77 -27.45
C MET A 189 -3.88 6.06 -28.96
N GLY A 190 -2.84 5.60 -29.65
CA GLY A 190 -2.62 5.86 -31.08
C GLY A 190 -2.19 7.31 -31.37
N GLU A 191 -1.58 7.98 -30.40
CA GLU A 191 -1.13 9.37 -30.50
C GLU A 191 0.37 9.48 -30.84
N ARG A 192 1.01 8.34 -31.10
CA ARG A 192 2.40 8.23 -31.53
C ARG A 192 2.48 7.26 -32.71
N ASP A 193 2.94 7.76 -33.85
CA ASP A 193 3.22 7.00 -35.08
C ASP A 193 4.52 6.18 -34.97
#